data_AF-A0A3B8LY07-F1
#
_entry.id   AF-A0A3B8LY07-F1
#
_cell.length_a   1.000
_cell.length_b   1.000
_cell.length_c   1.000
_cell.angle_alpha   90.00
_cell.angle_beta   90.00
_cell.angle_gamma   90.00
#
_symmetry.space_group_name_H-M   'P 1'
#
loop_
_entity.id
_entity.type
_entity.pdbx_description
1 polymer ?
#
loop_
_entity_poly.entity_id
_entity_poly.type
_entity_poly.pdbx_seq_one_letter_code
_entity_poly.pdbx_strand_id
1 'polypeptide(L)' 'MVDTIREHLAGEIAGIREQGLYKSERVLGSPQRARIEVSDGEVLNFCANN' A
#
# COMPACT_ATOMS: atom_id res chain seq x y z
N MET A 1 -7.56 -26.72 9.86
CA MET A 1 -8.53 -25.65 9.51
C MET A 1 -7.84 -24.29 9.43
N VAL A 2 -7.07 -23.86 10.44
CA VAL A 2 -6.27 -22.61 10.39
C VAL A 2 -5.16 -22.66 9.33
N ASP A 3 -4.50 -23.80 9.17
CA ASP A 3 -3.43 -23.93 8.17
C ASP A 3 -3.96 -23.83 6.73
N THR A 4 -5.15 -24.41 6.48
CA THR A 4 -5.82 -24.38 5.17
C THR A 4 -6.20 -22.98 4.73
N ILE A 5 -6.71 -22.13 5.64
CA ILE A 5 -7.05 -20.74 5.29
C ILE A 5 -5.79 -19.90 5.09
N ARG A 6 -4.70 -20.14 5.85
CA ARG A 6 -3.43 -19.43 5.66
C ARG A 6 -2.84 -19.72 4.28
N GLU A 7 -2.82 -20.97 3.85
CA GLU A 7 -2.32 -21.38 2.54
C GLU A 7 -3.15 -20.77 1.40
N HIS A 8 -4.48 -20.80 1.53
CA HIS A 8 -5.37 -20.16 0.57
C HIS A 8 -5.08 -18.65 0.44
N LEU A 9 -5.00 -17.93 1.56
CA LEU A 9 -4.71 -16.49 1.56
C LEU A 9 -3.31 -16.18 1.01
N ALA A 10 -2.31 -17.02 1.27
CA ALA A 10 -0.98 -16.86 0.68
C ALA A 10 -1.02 -17.00 -0.84
N GLY A 11 -1.81 -17.95 -1.37
CA GLY A 11 -2.06 -18.11 -2.79
C GLY A 11 -2.75 -16.89 -3.42
N GLU A 12 -3.82 -16.40 -2.79
CA GLU A 12 -4.53 -15.19 -3.25
C GLU A 12 -3.59 -13.97 -3.29
N ILE A 13 -2.78 -13.75 -2.25
CA ILE A 13 -1.81 -12.66 -2.20
C ILE A 13 -0.76 -12.80 -3.31
N ALA A 14 -0.27 -14.01 -3.56
CA ALA A 14 0.68 -14.28 -4.65
C ALA A 14 0.07 -13.94 -6.01
N GLY A 15 -1.17 -14.37 -6.28
CA GLY A 15 -1.89 -14.05 -7.51
C GLY A 15 -2.11 -12.54 -7.70
N ILE A 16 -2.51 -11.83 -6.64
CA ILE A 16 -2.66 -10.37 -6.66
C ILE A 16 -1.34 -9.66 -7.01
N ARG A 17 -0.20 -10.17 -6.52
CA ARG A 17 1.13 -9.63 -6.84
C ARG A 17 1.53 -9.90 -8.29
N GLU A 18 1.33 -11.12 -8.79
CA GLU A 18 1.63 -11.50 -10.18
C GLU A 18 0.84 -10.66 -11.19
N GLN A 19 -0.42 -10.36 -10.86
CA GLN A 19 -1.30 -9.52 -11.69
C GLN A 19 -1.00 -8.01 -11.60
N GLY A 20 -0.06 -7.59 -10.75
CA GLY A 20 0.23 -6.17 -10.53
C GLY A 20 -0.88 -5.40 -9.79
N LEU A 21 -1.79 -6.12 -9.12
CA LEU A 21 -2.93 -5.53 -8.38
C LEU A 21 -2.60 -5.29 -6.90
N TYR A 22 -1.43 -5.73 -6.45
CA TYR A 22 -0.98 -5.52 -5.08
C TYR A 22 -0.72 -4.04 -4.80
N LYS A 23 -1.38 -3.50 -3.78
CA LYS A 23 -1.21 -2.11 -3.33
C LYS A 23 -0.06 -2.04 -2.32
N SER A 24 1.05 -1.41 -2.70
CA SER A 24 2.09 -1.01 -1.76
C SER A 24 1.72 0.29 -1.07
N GLU A 25 1.90 0.35 0.24
CA GLU A 25 1.71 1.59 0.99
C GLU A 25 2.92 2.51 0.88
N ARG A 26 2.68 3.81 1.00
CA ARG A 26 3.71 4.83 1.17
C ARG A 26 3.43 5.59 2.46
N VAL A 27 4.38 5.55 3.38
CA VAL A 27 4.25 6.20 4.70
C VAL A 27 4.43 7.71 4.55
N LEU A 28 3.54 8.47 5.20
CA LEU A 28 3.69 9.91 5.34
C LEU A 28 4.68 10.21 6.47
N GLY A 29 5.75 10.94 6.16
CA GLY A 29 6.73 11.44 7.12
C GLY A 29 6.36 12.79 7.75
N SER A 30 5.30 13.44 7.26
CA SER A 30 4.84 14.75 7.73
C SER A 30 3.32 14.77 7.99
N PRO A 31 2.78 15.76 8.72
CA PRO A 31 1.35 16.02 8.78
C PRO A 31 0.72 16.21 7.38
N GLN A 32 -0.57 15.89 7.25
CA GLN A 32 -1.31 16.02 6.01
C GLN A 32 -1.42 17.48 5.56
N ARG A 33 -1.06 17.76 4.30
CA ARG A 33 -1.15 19.07 3.63
C ARG A 33 -0.88 18.92 2.13
N ALA A 34 -0.90 20.01 1.37
CA ALA A 34 -0.60 19.98 -0.07
C ALA A 34 0.82 19.50 -0.40
N ARG A 35 1.80 19.70 0.50
CA ARG A 35 3.20 19.31 0.34
C ARG A 35 3.63 18.42 1.50
N ILE A 36 3.90 17.15 1.21
CA ILE A 36 4.15 16.10 2.20
C ILE A 36 5.52 15.47 2.01
N GLU A 37 6.08 14.93 3.09
CA GLU A 37 7.28 14.10 3.06
C GLU A 37 6.91 12.61 2.98
N VAL A 38 7.61 11.87 2.13
CA VAL A 38 7.52 10.40 1.99
C VAL A 38 8.94 9.83 1.88
N SER A 39 9.08 8.49 1.85
CA SER A 39 10.39 7.83 1.73
C SER A 39 11.27 8.35 0.60
N ASP A 40 10.64 8.77 -0.49
CA ASP A 40 11.30 9.18 -1.73
C ASP A 40 11.57 10.70 -1.79
N GLY A 41 11.25 11.43 -0.71
CA GLY A 41 11.44 12.88 -0.57
C GLY A 41 10.13 13.67 -0.47
N GLU A 42 10.20 14.96 -0.75
CA GLU A 42 9.05 15.86 -0.68
C GLU A 42 8.23 15.84 -1.98
N VAL A 43 6.91 15.72 -1.87
CA VAL A 43 5.98 15.66 -3.01
C VAL A 43 4.73 16.52 -2.79
N LEU A 44 4.02 16.84 -3.87
CA LEU A 44 2.69 17.46 -3.81
C LEU A 44 1.60 16.37 -3.75
N ASN A 45 0.68 16.48 -2.79
CA ASN A 45 -0.40 15.52 -2.58
C ASN A 45 -1.67 15.92 -3.35
N PHE A 46 -2.00 15.16 -4.40
CA PHE A 46 -3.21 15.33 -5.21
C PHE A 46 -4.29 14.27 -4.95
N CYS A 47 -4.11 13.41 -3.95
CA CYS A 47 -5.05 12.31 -3.64
C CYS A 47 -5.65 12.38 -2.23
N ALA A 48 -5.54 13.52 -1.55
CA ALA A 48 -6.20 13.76 -0.26
C ALA A 48 -7.69 14.13 -0.44
N ASN A 49 -8.51 13.73 0.54
CA ASN A 49 -9.95 14.01 0.59
C ASN A 49 -10.28 15.35 1.29
N ASN A 50 -9.60 16.45 0.94
CA ASN A 50 -9.88 17.76 1.53
C ASN A 50 -11.32 18.24 1.25
#